data_AF-A0A0F9V6W3-F1
#
_entry.id   AF-A0A0F9V6W3-F1
#
_cell.length_a   1.000
_cell.length_b   1.000
_cell.length_c   1.000
_cell.angle_alpha   90.00
_cell.angle_beta   90.00
_cell.angle_gamma   90.00
#
_symmetry.space_group_name_H-M   'P 1'
#
loop_
_entity.id
_entity.type
_entity.pdbx_description
1 polymer ?
#
loop_
_entity_poly.entity_id
_entity_poly.type
_entity_poly.pdbx_seq_one_letter_code
_entity_poly.pdbx_strand_id
1 'polypeptide(L)'
;MFGNGMTEWLLVFVVGLLILGPERLPAVTRSVGRVMGRAKSMLADVQRELSESVPADELKVVSDNVKMLRQSNVKTLVRRVVVDEVTELERKQG
;
A
#
# COMPACT_ATOMS: atom_id res chain seq x y z
N MET A 1 -15.68 6.67 -20.25
CA MET A 1 -16.78 5.73 -19.92
C MET A 1 -16.23 4.80 -18.86
N PHE A 2 -16.86 4.80 -17.68
CA PHE A 2 -16.30 4.42 -16.36
C PHE A 2 -15.09 5.27 -15.94
N GLY A 3 -15.08 5.74 -14.71
CA GLY A 3 -14.19 6.82 -14.30
C GLY A 3 -14.43 7.16 -12.84
N ASN A 4 -13.66 6.48 -11.98
CA ASN A 4 -13.25 6.80 -10.61
C ASN A 4 -14.33 7.33 -9.64
N GLY A 5 -15.60 7.31 -10.03
CA GLY A 5 -16.72 7.90 -9.31
C GLY A 5 -17.38 6.90 -8.37
N MET A 6 -18.15 7.41 -7.41
CA MET A 6 -18.88 6.60 -6.43
C MET A 6 -19.74 5.50 -7.08
N THR A 7 -20.27 5.76 -8.28
CA THR A 7 -21.09 4.81 -9.04
C THR A 7 -20.34 3.52 -9.39
N GLU A 8 -19.05 3.60 -9.71
CA GLU A 8 -18.25 2.42 -10.07
C GLU A 8 -17.97 1.55 -8.85
N TRP A 9 -17.64 2.17 -7.71
CA TRP A 9 -17.52 1.47 -6.44
C TRP A 9 -18.82 0.80 -6.00
N LEU A 10 -19.96 1.47 -6.20
CA LEU A 10 -21.28 0.93 -5.88
C LEU A 10 -21.60 -0.28 -6.76
N LEU A 11 -21.31 -0.21 -8.06
CA LEU A 11 -21.47 -1.34 -8.99
C LEU A 11 -20.62 -2.54 -8.56
N VAL A 12 -19.34 -2.33 -8.24
CA VAL A 12 -18.44 -3.39 -7.75
C VAL A 12 -18.97 -4.00 -6.46
N PHE A 13 -19.51 -3.19 -5.54
CA PHE A 13 -20.14 -3.68 -4.32
C PHE A 13 -21.36 -4.57 -4.63
N VAL A 14 -22.24 -4.14 -5.51
CA VAL A 14 -23.44 -4.91 -5.89
C VAL A 14 -23.05 -6.24 -6.52
N VAL A 15 -22.11 -6.22 -7.48
CA VAL A 15 -21.61 -7.44 -8.13
C VAL A 15 -20.91 -8.36 -7.12
N GLY A 16 -20.08 -7.80 -6.24
CA GLY A 16 -19.41 -8.55 -5.17
C GLY A 16 -20.40 -9.20 -4.19
N LEU A 17 -21.48 -8.50 -3.83
CA LEU A 17 -22.56 -9.03 -3.00
C LEU A 17 -23.33 -10.16 -3.71
N LEU A 18 -23.52 -10.08 -5.02
CA LEU A 18 -24.17 -11.15 -5.79
C LEU A 18 -23.30 -12.41 -5.88
N ILE A 19 -21.99 -12.26 -6.11
CA ILE A 19 -21.06 -13.38 -6.26
C ILE A 19 -20.75 -14.04 -4.91
N LEU A 20 -20.34 -13.24 -3.93
CA LEU A 20 -19.90 -13.74 -2.63
C LEU A 20 -21.08 -13.94 -1.67
N GLY A 21 -22.17 -13.20 -1.85
CA GLY A 21 -23.32 -13.18 -0.96
C GLY A 21 -23.17 -12.13 0.16
N PRO A 22 -24.25 -11.40 0.52
CA PRO A 22 -24.23 -10.37 1.56
C PRO A 22 -23.85 -10.91 2.94
N GLU A 23 -24.15 -12.17 3.22
CA GLU A 23 -23.84 -12.80 4.51
C GLU A 23 -22.38 -13.24 4.63
N ARG A 24 -21.68 -13.46 3.51
CA ARG A 24 -20.30 -14.00 3.51
C ARG A 24 -19.24 -12.90 3.50
N LEU A 25 -19.54 -11.76 2.88
CA LEU A 25 -18.68 -10.56 2.95
C LEU A 25 -18.23 -10.18 4.38
N PRO A 26 -19.13 -10.09 5.38
CA PRO A 26 -18.74 -9.77 6.76
C PRO A 26 -17.92 -10.89 7.42
N ALA A 27 -18.08 -12.15 7.00
CA ALA A 27 -17.26 -13.25 7.52
C ALA A 27 -15.81 -13.17 7.01
N VAL A 28 -15.63 -12.81 5.73
CA VAL A 28 -14.31 -12.63 5.11
C VAL A 28 -13.58 -11.44 5.72
N THR A 29 -14.24 -10.29 5.88
CA THR A 29 -13.61 -9.10 6.49
C THR A 29 -13.23 -9.32 7.94
N ARG A 30 -14.01 -10.10 8.72
CA ARG A 30 -13.63 -10.50 10.08
C ARG A 30 -12.40 -11.40 10.10
N SER A 31 -12.27 -12.30 9.13
CA SER A 31 -11.13 -13.23 9.05
C SER A 31 -9.84 -12.49 8.67
N VAL A 32 -9.90 -11.67 7.61
CA VAL A 32 -8.80 -10.80 7.19
C VAL A 32 -8.47 -9.78 8.27
N GLY A 33 -9.49 -9.18 8.88
CA GLY A 33 -9.36 -8.19 9.95
C GLY A 33 -8.70 -8.75 11.20
N ARG A 34 -8.90 -10.02 11.53
CA ARG A 34 -8.21 -10.68 12.65
C ARG A 34 -6.71 -10.82 12.38
N VAL A 35 -6.32 -11.19 11.16
CA VAL A 35 -4.91 -11.31 10.76
C VAL A 35 -4.25 -9.94 10.72
N MET A 36 -4.89 -8.96 10.08
CA MET A 36 -4.40 -7.58 10.01
C MET A 36 -4.33 -6.93 11.39
N GLY A 37 -5.31 -7.21 12.26
CA GLY A 37 -5.34 -6.71 13.63
C GLY A 37 -4.19 -7.25 14.48
N ARG A 38 -3.86 -8.54 14.33
CA ARG A 38 -2.68 -9.14 14.99
C ARG A 38 -1.38 -8.59 14.46
N ALA A 39 -1.24 -8.41 13.14
CA ALA A 39 -0.06 -7.79 12.56
C ALA A 39 0.12 -6.34 13.08
N LYS A 40 -0.98 -5.57 13.13
CA LYS A 40 -0.97 -4.21 13.69
C LYS A 40 -0.58 -4.21 15.17
N SER A 41 -1.10 -5.13 15.98
CA SER A 41 -0.76 -5.19 17.41
C SER A 41 0.70 -5.55 17.62
N MET A 42 1.23 -6.53 16.87
CA MET A 42 2.65 -6.89 16.92
C MET A 42 3.55 -5.70 16.59
N LEU A 43 3.22 -4.91 15.56
CA LEU A 43 3.96 -3.68 15.24
C LEU A 43 3.85 -2.64 16.36
N ALA A 44 2.69 -2.54 17.02
CA ALA A 44 2.49 -1.62 18.14
C ALA A 44 3.28 -2.04 19.38
N ASP A 45 3.39 -3.34 19.63
CA ASP A 45 4.16 -3.89 20.75
C ASP A 45 5.66 -3.69 20.52
N VAL A 46 6.17 -3.91 19.31
CA VAL A 46 7.56 -3.57 18.93
C VAL A 46 7.81 -2.07 19.05
N GLN A 47 6.89 -1.21 18.59
CA GLN A 47 7.03 0.25 18.79
C GLN A 47 7.10 0.64 20.26
N ARG A 48 6.33 -0.02 21.14
CA ARG A 48 6.35 0.22 22.59
C ARG A 48 7.66 -0.19 23.22
N GLU A 49 8.16 -1.38 22.88
CA GLU A 49 9.42 -1.92 23.40
C GLU A 49 10.62 -1.06 22.95
N LEU A 50 10.61 -0.58 21.70
CA LEU A 50 11.57 0.40 21.21
C LEU A 50 11.41 1.76 21.92
N SER A 51 10.20 2.23 22.20
CA SER A 51 10.01 3.54 22.87
C SER A 51 10.48 3.58 24.32
N GLU A 52 10.57 2.42 24.98
CA GLU A 52 11.03 2.29 26.36
C GLU A 52 12.57 2.11 26.47
N SER A 53 13.21 1.61 25.41
CA SER A 53 14.65 1.30 25.38
C SER A 53 15.47 2.16 24.41
N VAL A 54 14.83 2.95 23.54
CA VAL A 54 15.46 3.75 22.48
C VAL A 54 15.03 5.22 22.58
N PRO A 55 15.97 6.19 22.67
CA PRO A 55 15.66 7.62 22.75
C PRO A 55 14.83 8.11 21.55
N ALA A 56 14.01 9.15 21.76
CA ALA A 56 13.05 9.70 20.78
C ALA A 56 13.63 10.07 19.39
N ASP A 57 14.96 10.20 19.26
CA ASP A 57 15.62 10.52 17.99
C ASP A 57 15.65 9.34 16.99
N GLU A 58 15.68 8.07 17.41
CA GLU A 58 15.68 6.94 16.45
C GLU A 58 14.27 6.56 15.95
N LEU A 59 13.23 6.80 16.76
CA LEU A 59 11.82 6.67 16.34
C LEU A 59 11.48 7.57 15.13
N LYS A 60 12.14 8.72 15.05
CA LYS A 60 12.05 9.67 13.94
C LYS A 60 12.62 9.08 12.66
N VAL A 61 13.75 8.38 12.74
CA VAL A 61 14.41 7.71 11.62
C VAL A 61 13.53 6.58 11.06
N VAL A 62 12.92 5.76 11.91
CA VAL A 62 11.99 4.71 11.46
C VAL A 62 10.73 5.32 10.83
N SER A 63 10.18 6.36 11.45
CA SER A 63 9.02 7.08 10.90
C SER A 63 9.32 7.74 9.55
N ASP A 64 10.51 8.29 9.37
CA ASP A 64 10.95 8.90 8.11
C ASP A 64 11.24 7.85 7.05
N ASN A 65 11.81 6.69 7.40
CA ASN A 65 11.96 5.57 6.47
C ASN A 65 10.61 4.98 6.04
N VAL A 66 9.66 4.81 6.96
CA VAL A 66 8.30 4.36 6.63
C VAL A 66 7.57 5.41 5.79
N LYS A 67 7.72 6.71 6.08
CA LYS A 67 7.22 7.78 5.22
C LYS A 67 7.87 7.76 3.84
N MET A 68 9.17 7.50 3.74
CA MET A 68 9.89 7.41 2.48
C MET A 68 9.45 6.20 1.65
N LEU A 69 9.12 5.07 2.29
CA LEU A 69 8.50 3.90 1.64
C LEU A 69 7.04 4.16 1.22
N ARG A 70 6.32 4.99 1.98
CA ARG A 70 4.96 5.42 1.63
C ARG A 70 4.96 6.48 0.52
N GLN A 71 6.03 7.27 0.39
CA GLN A 71 6.19 8.39 -0.54
C GLN A 71 7.10 8.07 -1.73
N SER A 72 7.70 6.88 -1.81
CA SER A 72 8.34 6.37 -3.02
C SER A 72 7.26 6.00 -4.04
N ASN A 73 6.78 7.05 -4.72
CA ASN A 73 5.65 7.12 -5.64
C ASN A 73 5.59 5.94 -6.64
N VAL A 74 4.58 5.08 -6.50
CA VAL A 74 4.21 4.00 -7.45
C VAL A 74 4.14 4.50 -8.91
N LYS A 75 3.82 5.78 -9.12
CA LYS A 75 3.68 6.39 -10.45
C LYS A 75 5.00 6.91 -11.06
N THR A 76 6.08 7.01 -10.29
CA THR A 76 7.36 7.59 -10.75
C THR A 76 8.48 6.54 -10.85
N LEU A 77 8.40 5.45 -10.08
CA LEU A 77 9.37 4.35 -10.16
C LEU A 77 9.25 3.53 -11.46
N VAL A 78 8.06 3.48 -12.09
CA VAL A 78 7.86 2.79 -13.39
C VAL A 78 8.44 3.61 -14.55
N ARG A 79 8.46 4.94 -14.46
CA ARG A 79 8.91 5.81 -15.57
C ARG A 79 10.42 5.84 -15.75
N ARG A 80 11.19 5.58 -14.69
CA ARG A 80 12.66 5.67 -14.72
C ARG A 80 13.36 4.36 -15.09
N VAL A 81 12.64 3.23 -15.10
CA VAL A 81 13.19 1.93 -15.51
C VAL A 81 12.85 1.59 -16.98
N VAL A 82 11.81 2.19 -17.57
CA VAL A 82 11.35 1.82 -18.93
C VAL A 82 11.72 2.83 -20.02
N VAL A 83 12.11 4.08 -19.70
CA VAL A 83 12.26 5.13 -20.75
C VAL A 83 13.70 5.59 -21.01
N ASP A 84 14.66 5.38 -20.11
CA ASP A 84 16.01 5.93 -20.29
C ASP A 84 17.05 4.98 -20.89
N GLU A 85 16.72 3.70 -21.15
CA GLU A 85 17.70 2.79 -21.79
C GLU A 85 17.67 2.84 -23.33
N VAL A 86 16.60 3.32 -23.96
CA VAL A 86 16.42 3.23 -25.43
C VAL A 86 16.86 4.50 -26.18
N THR A 87 17.11 5.62 -25.51
CA THR A 87 17.42 6.91 -26.19
C THR A 87 18.93 7.22 -26.29
N GLU A 88 19.78 6.50 -25.57
CA GLU A 88 21.24 6.71 -25.59
C GLU A 88 21.95 5.95 -26.74
N LEU A 89 21.25 5.08 -27.48
CA LEU A 89 21.86 4.27 -28.53
C LEU A 89 21.76 4.88 -29.94
N GLU A 90 20.90 5.89 -30.19
CA GLU A 90 20.80 6.52 -31.52
C GLU A 90 21.80 7.66 -31.76
N ARG A 91 22.46 8.21 -30.74
CA ARG A 91 23.46 9.29 -30.94
C ARG A 91 24.89 8.81 -31.18
N LYS A 92 25.13 7.49 -31.17
CA LYS A 92 26.47 6.93 -31.41
C LYS A 92 26.68 6.30 -32.78
N GLN A 93 25.71 6.42 -33.68
CA GLN A 93 25.86 6.15 -35.10
C GLN A 93 25.11 7.22 -35.92
N GLY A 94 25.75 8.38 -36.06
CA GLY A 94 25.34 9.50 -36.91
C GLY A 94 26.49 10.48 -37.00
#